data_AF-A0A0F9ED85-F1
#
_entry.id   AF-A0A0F9ED85-F1
#
_cell.length_a   1.000
_cell.length_b   1.000
_cell.length_c   1.000
_cell.angle_alpha   90.00
_cell.angle_beta   90.00
_cell.angle_gamma   90.00
#
_symmetry.space_group_name_H-M   'P 1'
#
loop_
_entity.id
_entity.type
_entity.pdbx_description
1 polymer ?
#
loop_
_entity_poly.entity_id
_entity_poly.type
_entity_poly.pdbx_seq_one_letter_code
_entity_poly.pdbx_strand_id
1 'polypeptide(L)'
;MKRKALVAELKAFYIMETEASLRQFRQLLGDTATESVFQRLVENDRRGWEDDSPIRGVTVFEAAHFCSELKKLDAADPRSSSGLEDRRFRLPSHREWQYACRAITDADRAMEKPHFNVWPKLATIEQSVLADCTDNWKKLGKTEPFTGSQEQVFTILKGIEHADTAIKILDAFLQKGLGTTRSYRNPELCPQPVGGGRPNAWNIFDMHGNVFEWTIAVKDGSEFEEITAKLESNDHASVLADNSPLFFLAGGGYNHSLARKPADWVKLTTWGGERLASDNTPAPYSPQEIEEDNVAQDFSPGFRVVLERVLASHWLLVIRKTALLNDNDQVAFNEIRQQLDQHRKQIAELAPPTKLDETAALVDYYEGLALQKEGQITDGVEIIQKQAEALAQVDPYFSYLKELMDDDLE
;
A
#
# COMPACT_ATOMS: atom_id res chain seq x y z
N MET A 1 6.82 -22.46 -7.24
CA MET A 1 7.23 -21.51 -8.31
C MET A 1 6.41 -20.21 -8.36
N LYS A 2 5.12 -20.16 -7.97
CA LYS A 2 4.28 -18.92 -8.05
C LYS A 2 4.40 -17.90 -6.89
N ARG A 3 5.15 -18.17 -5.81
CA ARG A 3 5.24 -17.26 -4.64
C ARG A 3 6.46 -16.32 -4.65
N LYS A 4 7.49 -16.61 -5.46
CA LYS A 4 8.70 -15.77 -5.60
C LYS A 4 8.45 -14.44 -6.36
N ALA A 5 7.42 -14.39 -7.20
CA ALA A 5 7.09 -13.20 -7.99
C ALA A 5 6.42 -12.08 -7.16
N LEU A 6 5.94 -12.37 -5.93
CA LEU A 6 5.14 -11.41 -5.17
C LEU A 6 5.90 -10.16 -4.73
N VAL A 7 7.22 -10.25 -4.54
CA VAL A 7 8.07 -9.19 -3.97
C VAL A 7 8.88 -8.43 -5.03
N ALA A 8 9.07 -9.01 -6.23
CA ALA A 8 9.97 -8.47 -7.24
C ALA A 8 9.44 -7.25 -8.04
N GLU A 9 8.19 -6.82 -7.80
CA GLU A 9 7.49 -5.81 -8.62
C GLU A 9 6.96 -4.60 -7.84
N LEU A 10 7.15 -4.55 -6.51
CA LEU A 10 6.63 -3.43 -5.71
C LEU A 10 7.64 -2.28 -5.70
N LYS A 11 7.18 -1.08 -6.08
CA LYS A 11 7.92 0.16 -5.88
C LYS A 11 8.09 0.42 -4.38
N ALA A 12 9.08 1.24 -4.01
CA ALA A 12 9.21 1.69 -2.62
C ALA A 12 8.00 2.57 -2.24
N PHE A 13 7.44 2.35 -1.05
CA PHE A 13 6.31 3.10 -0.53
C PHE A 13 6.38 3.22 1.00
N TYR A 14 5.68 4.22 1.54
CA TYR A 14 5.37 4.33 2.96
C TYR A 14 3.90 3.96 3.17
N ILE A 15 3.55 3.45 4.35
CA ILE A 15 2.16 3.11 4.70
C ILE A 15 1.91 3.53 6.15
N MET A 16 0.69 3.98 6.45
CA MET A 16 0.31 4.34 7.82
C MET A 16 0.54 3.18 8.79
N GLU A 17 1.09 3.51 9.96
CA GLU A 17 1.35 2.54 11.05
C GLU A 17 0.07 1.90 11.57
N THR A 18 -1.04 2.64 11.57
CA THR A 18 -2.37 2.18 11.99
C THR A 18 -3.40 2.42 10.89
N GLU A 19 -4.62 1.92 11.09
CA GLU A 19 -5.77 2.41 10.36
C GLU A 19 -5.97 3.91 10.61
N ALA A 20 -6.64 4.59 9.68
CA ALA A 20 -7.06 5.98 9.88
C ALA A 20 -7.99 6.06 11.10
N SER A 21 -7.67 6.93 12.03
CA SER A 21 -8.50 7.15 13.22
C SER A 21 -9.67 8.08 12.92
N LEU A 22 -10.72 8.02 13.73
CA LEU A 22 -11.83 8.97 13.71
C LEU A 22 -11.33 10.42 13.83
N ARG A 23 -10.35 10.67 14.71
CA ARG A 23 -9.76 12.01 14.88
C ARG A 23 -9.13 12.51 13.58
N GLN A 24 -8.30 11.69 12.93
CA GLN A 24 -7.65 12.08 11.67
C GLN A 24 -8.69 12.35 10.57
N PHE A 25 -9.69 11.47 10.44
CA PHE A 25 -10.76 11.63 9.47
C PHE A 25 -11.54 12.93 9.68
N ARG A 26 -11.97 13.20 10.92
CA ARG A 26 -12.68 14.43 11.28
C ARG A 26 -11.83 15.67 11.07
N GLN A 27 -10.54 15.64 11.41
CA GLN A 27 -9.63 16.78 11.21
C GLN A 27 -9.45 17.14 9.74
N LEU A 28 -9.41 16.15 8.86
CA LEU A 28 -9.16 16.35 7.44
C LEU A 28 -10.44 16.65 6.64
N LEU A 29 -11.52 15.90 6.87
CA LEU A 29 -12.76 16.01 6.10
C LEU A 29 -13.89 16.77 6.81
N GLY A 30 -13.72 17.08 8.09
CA GLY A 30 -14.66 17.86 8.89
C GLY A 30 -15.83 17.05 9.48
N ASP A 31 -16.64 17.75 10.28
CA ASP A 31 -17.77 17.17 11.00
C ASP A 31 -18.90 16.69 10.07
N THR A 32 -19.13 17.39 8.95
CA THR A 32 -20.16 16.99 7.98
C THR A 32 -19.89 15.60 7.38
N ALA A 33 -18.65 15.33 6.97
CA ALA A 33 -18.26 14.02 6.47
C ALA A 33 -18.36 12.95 7.56
N THR A 34 -17.94 13.30 8.79
CA THR A 34 -18.03 12.41 9.94
C THR A 34 -19.48 12.03 10.27
N GLU A 35 -20.40 13.00 10.23
CA GLU A 35 -21.83 12.77 10.47
C GLU A 35 -22.46 11.90 9.37
N SER A 36 -22.03 12.03 8.12
CA SER A 36 -22.47 11.15 7.02
C SER A 36 -22.10 9.68 7.25
N VAL A 37 -20.94 9.43 7.86
CA VAL A 37 -20.55 8.08 8.31
C VAL A 37 -21.47 7.61 9.44
N PHE A 38 -21.74 8.46 10.44
CA PHE A 38 -22.60 8.10 11.57
C PHE A 38 -24.05 7.80 11.17
N GLN A 39 -24.59 8.50 10.17
CA GLN A 39 -25.94 8.26 9.67
C GLN A 39 -26.12 6.88 9.04
N ARG A 40 -25.03 6.20 8.65
CA ARG A 40 -25.06 4.83 8.15
C ARG A 40 -24.96 3.78 9.25
N LEU A 41 -24.78 4.18 10.50
CA LEU A 41 -24.75 3.26 11.63
C LEU A 41 -26.15 2.76 11.96
N VAL A 42 -26.27 1.44 12.01
CA VAL A 42 -27.46 0.79 12.56
C VAL A 42 -27.57 1.14 14.05
N GLU A 43 -28.76 1.57 14.48
CA GLU A 43 -29.14 1.79 15.89
C GLU A 43 -28.48 2.94 16.66
N ASN A 44 -27.78 3.89 16.01
CA ASN A 44 -27.07 4.98 16.71
C ASN A 44 -26.05 4.48 17.77
N ASP A 45 -25.55 3.25 17.63
CA ASP A 45 -24.58 2.67 18.56
C ASP A 45 -23.22 3.38 18.44
N ARG A 46 -22.90 4.19 19.45
CA ARG A 46 -21.66 4.98 19.51
C ARG A 46 -20.51 4.27 20.25
N ARG A 47 -20.59 2.97 20.50
CA ARG A 47 -19.45 2.20 21.05
C ARG A 47 -18.30 2.13 20.04
N GLY A 48 -17.06 2.30 20.50
CA GLY A 48 -15.88 2.28 19.63
C GLY A 48 -15.82 3.47 18.67
N TRP A 49 -16.38 4.63 19.05
CA TRP A 49 -16.36 5.88 18.27
C TRP A 49 -15.62 6.99 19.02
N GLU A 50 -14.60 6.60 19.77
CA GLU A 50 -13.62 7.50 20.38
C GLU A 50 -12.67 8.04 19.30
N ASP A 51 -12.01 9.16 19.60
CA ASP A 51 -11.10 9.81 18.67
C ASP A 51 -9.96 8.91 18.15
N ASP A 52 -9.45 8.03 19.01
CA ASP A 52 -8.37 7.10 18.68
C ASP A 52 -8.89 5.74 18.17
N SER A 53 -10.20 5.58 18.02
CA SER A 53 -10.79 4.40 17.38
C SER A 53 -10.68 4.51 15.85
N PRO A 54 -10.53 3.39 15.12
CA PRO A 54 -10.48 3.43 13.66
C PRO A 54 -11.78 3.99 13.10
N ILE A 55 -11.68 4.88 12.11
CA ILE A 55 -12.85 5.24 11.29
C ILE A 55 -13.33 3.98 10.58
N ARG A 56 -14.64 3.73 10.60
CA ARG A 56 -15.26 2.53 10.05
C ARG A 56 -16.55 2.84 9.32
N GLY A 57 -16.99 1.94 8.45
CA GLY A 57 -18.18 2.15 7.64
C GLY A 57 -18.00 3.26 6.62
N VAL A 58 -16.77 3.52 6.17
CA VAL A 58 -16.52 4.47 5.08
C VAL A 58 -16.66 3.78 3.73
N THR A 59 -17.12 4.54 2.74
CA THR A 59 -17.04 4.13 1.34
C THR A 59 -15.61 4.22 0.83
N VAL A 60 -15.31 3.49 -0.24
CA VAL A 60 -14.01 3.62 -0.93
C VAL A 60 -13.81 5.05 -1.46
N PHE A 61 -14.89 5.74 -1.85
CA PHE A 61 -14.84 7.12 -2.32
C PHE A 61 -14.50 8.10 -1.21
N GLU A 62 -15.04 7.94 -0.01
CA GLU A 62 -14.66 8.77 1.15
C GLU A 62 -13.20 8.53 1.56
N ALA A 63 -12.75 7.28 1.50
CA ALA A 63 -11.35 6.93 1.76
C ALA A 63 -10.40 7.53 0.70
N ALA A 64 -10.81 7.54 -0.58
CA ALA A 64 -10.09 8.22 -1.65
C ALA A 64 -10.11 9.75 -1.48
N HIS A 65 -11.24 10.33 -1.09
CA HIS A 65 -11.36 11.75 -0.79
C HIS A 65 -10.44 12.18 0.35
N PHE A 66 -10.32 11.36 1.40
CA PHE A 66 -9.32 11.55 2.46
C PHE A 66 -7.90 11.62 1.88
N CYS A 67 -7.54 10.71 0.97
CA CYS A 67 -6.23 10.73 0.31
C CYS A 67 -6.01 12.02 -0.51
N SER A 68 -7.03 12.47 -1.24
CA SER A 68 -6.99 13.71 -2.02
C SER A 68 -6.83 14.96 -1.15
N GLU A 69 -7.53 15.05 -0.01
CA GLU A 69 -7.35 16.15 0.93
C GLU A 69 -5.97 16.11 1.60
N LEU A 70 -5.43 14.92 1.88
CA LEU A 70 -4.09 14.77 2.43
C LEU A 70 -3.02 15.26 1.45
N LYS A 71 -3.20 15.00 0.16
CA LYS A 71 -2.36 15.54 -0.92
C LYS A 71 -2.41 17.07 -0.96
N LYS A 72 -3.59 17.68 -0.81
CA LYS A 72 -3.73 19.15 -0.74
C LYS A 72 -3.03 19.71 0.49
N LEU A 73 -3.15 19.05 1.63
CA LEU A 73 -2.48 19.44 2.87
C LEU A 73 -0.96 19.38 2.74
N ASP A 74 -0.42 18.31 2.15
CA ASP A 74 1.03 18.19 1.90
C ASP A 74 1.51 19.25 0.89
N ALA A 75 0.78 19.49 -0.21
CA ALA A 75 1.13 20.53 -1.18
C ALA A 75 1.09 21.95 -0.61
N ALA A 76 0.31 22.18 0.44
CA ALA A 76 0.25 23.45 1.17
C ALA A 76 1.36 23.60 2.23
N ASP A 77 2.06 22.53 2.59
CA ASP A 77 3.15 22.57 3.56
C ASP A 77 4.39 23.22 2.91
N PRO A 78 4.91 24.34 3.45
CA PRO A 78 6.14 24.97 2.94
C PRO A 78 7.38 24.05 2.96
N ARG A 79 7.34 22.95 3.71
CA ARG A 79 8.38 21.92 3.75
C ARG A 79 8.22 20.87 2.64
N SER A 80 7.05 20.76 2.01
CA SER A 80 6.88 19.90 0.84
C SER A 80 7.57 20.57 -0.34
N SER A 81 8.57 19.88 -0.89
CA SER A 81 9.60 20.52 -1.73
C SER A 81 9.06 20.93 -3.10
N SER A 82 9.41 22.12 -3.58
CA SER A 82 9.34 22.52 -5.00
C SER A 82 10.44 21.89 -5.87
N GLY A 83 10.93 20.72 -5.45
CA GLY A 83 12.08 20.03 -6.04
C GLY A 83 11.67 19.03 -7.12
N LEU A 84 12.42 17.93 -7.21
CA LEU A 84 12.19 16.85 -8.18
C LEU A 84 11.11 15.86 -7.74
N GLU A 85 10.59 15.99 -6.53
CA GLU A 85 9.74 14.99 -5.89
C GLU A 85 8.39 15.56 -5.54
N ASP A 86 7.34 14.84 -5.94
CA ASP A 86 5.98 14.99 -5.44
C ASP A 86 5.63 13.79 -4.57
N ARG A 87 4.68 14.00 -3.65
CA ARG A 87 4.14 12.98 -2.76
C ARG A 87 2.72 12.63 -3.16
N ARG A 88 2.46 11.34 -3.35
CA ARG A 88 1.13 10.84 -3.68
C ARG A 88 0.57 10.01 -2.56
N PHE A 89 -0.60 10.40 -2.08
CA PHE A 89 -1.37 9.68 -1.07
C PHE A 89 -2.50 8.91 -1.75
N ARG A 90 -2.64 7.62 -1.45
CA ARG A 90 -3.65 6.75 -2.05
C ARG A 90 -3.97 5.57 -1.14
N LEU A 91 -5.04 4.85 -1.46
CA LEU A 91 -5.28 3.55 -0.86
C LEU A 91 -4.19 2.55 -1.27
N PRO A 92 -3.82 1.60 -0.39
CA PRO A 92 -2.90 0.53 -0.74
C PRO A 92 -3.53 -0.37 -1.80
N SER A 93 -2.67 -0.93 -2.64
CA SER A 93 -3.01 -2.14 -3.35
C SER A 93 -3.08 -3.33 -2.39
N HIS A 94 -3.89 -4.34 -2.68
CA HIS A 94 -3.93 -5.55 -1.83
C HIS A 94 -2.56 -6.26 -1.76
N ARG A 95 -1.70 -6.11 -2.78
CA ARG A 95 -0.32 -6.63 -2.77
C ARG A 95 0.59 -5.83 -1.85
N GLU A 96 0.49 -4.50 -1.87
CA GLU A 96 1.23 -3.61 -0.95
C GLU A 96 0.80 -3.88 0.49
N TRP A 97 -0.50 -3.99 0.75
CA TRP A 97 -1.04 -4.33 2.07
C TRP A 97 -0.51 -5.69 2.55
N GLN A 98 -0.53 -6.71 1.69
CA GLN A 98 -0.01 -8.04 1.99
C GLN A 98 1.49 -8.06 2.28
N TYR A 99 2.26 -7.23 1.57
CA TYR A 99 3.69 -7.09 1.77
C TYR A 99 3.98 -6.38 3.10
N ALA A 100 3.32 -5.24 3.34
CA ALA A 100 3.40 -4.49 4.58
C ALA A 100 2.96 -5.33 5.79
N CYS A 101 1.90 -6.12 5.66
CA CYS A 101 1.40 -7.02 6.70
C CYS A 101 2.52 -7.94 7.18
N ARG A 102 3.20 -8.63 6.25
CA ARG A 102 4.29 -9.57 6.56
C ARG A 102 5.51 -8.91 7.18
N ALA A 103 5.82 -7.68 6.77
CA ALA A 103 6.99 -6.92 7.21
C ALA A 103 8.29 -7.75 7.09
N ILE A 104 8.53 -8.32 5.91
CA ILE A 104 9.72 -9.10 5.59
C ILE A 104 10.63 -8.32 4.65
N THR A 105 11.94 -8.43 4.87
CA THR A 105 12.96 -7.77 4.03
C THR A 105 13.43 -8.63 2.88
N ASP A 106 13.01 -9.90 2.83
CA ASP A 106 13.42 -10.89 1.83
C ASP A 106 12.23 -11.78 1.48
N ALA A 107 11.98 -11.96 0.18
CA ALA A 107 10.92 -12.80 -0.36
C ALA A 107 11.04 -14.26 0.07
N ASP A 108 12.26 -14.78 0.25
CA ASP A 108 12.48 -16.16 0.69
C ASP A 108 11.95 -16.40 2.12
N ARG A 109 11.85 -15.34 2.93
CA ARG A 109 11.31 -15.38 4.28
C ARG A 109 9.79 -15.33 4.34
N ALA A 110 9.10 -15.13 3.22
CA ALA A 110 7.62 -15.15 3.17
C ALA A 110 7.05 -16.49 3.66
N MET A 111 7.79 -17.58 3.49
CA MET A 111 7.40 -18.91 3.93
C MET A 111 7.44 -19.06 5.47
N GLU A 112 8.18 -18.20 6.19
CA GLU A 112 8.21 -18.19 7.67
C GLU A 112 6.91 -17.64 8.28
N LYS A 113 6.19 -16.79 7.55
CA LYS A 113 4.96 -16.10 7.99
C LYS A 113 3.84 -16.29 6.97
N PRO A 114 3.33 -17.53 6.81
CA PRO A 114 2.42 -17.85 5.71
C PRO A 114 1.04 -17.21 5.87
N HIS A 115 0.56 -16.99 7.09
CA HIS A 115 -0.80 -16.51 7.35
C HIS A 115 -0.88 -15.35 8.35
N PHE A 116 -0.01 -15.32 9.36
CA PHE A 116 0.03 -14.26 10.35
C PHE A 116 1.42 -13.66 10.46
N ASN A 117 1.50 -12.34 10.57
CA ASN A 117 2.75 -11.60 10.62
C ASN A 117 3.51 -11.74 11.94
N VAL A 118 2.80 -12.02 13.03
CA VAL A 118 3.36 -12.27 14.36
C VAL A 118 2.79 -13.58 14.88
N TRP A 119 3.66 -14.41 15.46
CA TRP A 119 3.29 -15.72 16.00
C TRP A 119 3.94 -15.93 17.37
N PRO A 120 3.25 -16.51 18.36
CA PRO A 120 3.78 -16.65 19.70
C PRO A 120 4.88 -17.71 19.78
N LYS A 121 5.76 -17.57 20.76
CA LYS A 121 6.66 -18.66 21.16
C LYS A 121 5.83 -19.73 21.86
N LEU A 122 6.06 -21.01 21.56
CA LEU A 122 5.27 -22.11 22.15
C LEU A 122 5.21 -22.06 23.68
N ALA A 123 6.32 -21.67 24.33
CA ALA A 123 6.42 -21.55 25.78
C ALA A 123 5.49 -20.48 26.41
N THR A 124 4.92 -19.57 25.61
CA THR A 124 3.96 -18.55 26.11
C THR A 124 2.51 -19.02 26.05
N ILE A 125 2.24 -20.17 25.44
CA ILE A 125 0.91 -20.76 25.34
C ILE A 125 0.60 -21.55 26.63
N GLU A 126 -0.65 -21.49 27.08
CA GLU A 126 -1.09 -22.21 28.26
C GLU A 126 -0.94 -23.72 28.12
N GLN A 127 -0.52 -24.38 29.21
CA GLN A 127 -0.22 -25.80 29.20
C GLN A 127 -1.43 -26.68 28.84
N SER A 128 -2.64 -26.22 29.18
CA SER A 128 -3.91 -26.88 28.79
C SER A 128 -4.11 -26.87 27.26
N VAL A 129 -3.84 -25.74 26.61
CA VAL A 129 -3.91 -25.60 25.14
C VAL A 129 -2.82 -26.42 24.46
N LEU A 130 -1.62 -26.49 25.05
CA LEU A 130 -0.53 -27.33 24.53
C LEU A 130 -0.85 -28.83 24.59
N ALA A 131 -1.53 -29.27 25.65
CA ALA A 131 -2.04 -30.64 25.75
C ALA A 131 -3.05 -30.92 24.63
N ASP A 132 -4.04 -30.02 24.44
CA ASP A 132 -5.01 -30.11 23.35
C ASP A 132 -4.31 -30.20 21.98
N CYS A 133 -3.29 -29.37 21.74
CA CYS A 133 -2.52 -29.41 20.49
C CYS A 133 -1.82 -30.75 20.29
N THR A 134 -1.12 -31.24 21.32
CA THR A 134 -0.34 -32.48 21.26
C THR A 134 -1.23 -33.69 21.03
N ASP A 135 -2.37 -33.74 21.70
CA ASP A 135 -3.33 -34.85 21.57
C ASP A 135 -3.98 -34.86 20.19
N ASN A 136 -4.41 -33.70 19.68
CA ASN A 136 -4.96 -33.61 18.33
C ASN A 136 -3.92 -33.89 17.25
N TRP A 137 -2.66 -33.46 17.45
CA TRP A 137 -1.57 -33.77 16.54
C TRP A 137 -1.35 -35.29 16.39
N LYS A 138 -1.34 -36.02 17.51
CA LYS A 138 -1.26 -37.49 17.52
C LYS A 138 -2.49 -38.15 16.88
N LYS A 139 -3.69 -37.64 17.15
CA LYS A 139 -4.94 -38.16 16.54
C LYS A 139 -4.93 -38.04 15.01
N LEU A 140 -4.25 -37.04 14.46
CA LEU A 140 -4.03 -36.89 13.02
C LEU A 140 -2.96 -37.84 12.46
N GLY A 141 -2.44 -38.77 13.25
CA GLY A 141 -1.43 -39.75 12.83
C GLY A 141 -0.04 -39.14 12.62
N LYS A 142 0.21 -37.93 13.12
CA LYS A 142 1.50 -37.27 13.02
C LYS A 142 2.48 -37.86 14.03
N THR A 143 3.70 -38.12 13.57
CA THR A 143 4.73 -38.84 14.35
C THR A 143 5.83 -37.90 14.84
N GLU A 144 6.03 -36.81 14.12
CA GLU A 144 6.89 -35.71 14.45
C GLU A 144 6.36 -34.91 15.66
N PRO A 145 7.24 -34.32 16.49
CA PRO A 145 6.82 -33.48 17.60
C PRO A 145 6.03 -32.25 17.14
N PHE A 146 5.04 -31.86 17.95
CA PHE A 146 4.35 -30.58 17.77
C PHE A 146 5.27 -29.43 18.24
N THR A 147 5.61 -28.53 17.32
CA THR A 147 6.48 -27.36 17.54
C THR A 147 5.70 -26.06 17.66
N GLY A 148 4.39 -26.07 17.36
CA GLY A 148 3.53 -24.88 17.38
C GLY A 148 3.68 -23.96 16.19
N SER A 149 4.26 -24.44 15.09
CA SER A 149 4.28 -23.67 13.84
C SER A 149 2.86 -23.36 13.34
N GLN A 150 2.71 -22.28 12.57
CA GLN A 150 1.45 -21.94 11.90
C GLN A 150 0.93 -23.13 11.08
N GLU A 151 1.79 -23.81 10.34
CA GLU A 151 1.43 -24.97 9.51
C GLU A 151 0.82 -26.11 10.34
N GLN A 152 1.43 -26.46 11.47
CA GLN A 152 0.90 -27.52 12.34
C GLN A 152 -0.43 -27.12 12.98
N VAL A 153 -0.56 -25.87 13.44
CA VAL A 153 -1.82 -25.37 13.99
C VAL A 153 -2.92 -25.43 12.92
N PHE A 154 -2.69 -24.95 11.70
CA PHE A 154 -3.72 -25.03 10.66
C PHE A 154 -4.03 -26.45 10.17
N THR A 155 -3.04 -27.35 10.24
CA THR A 155 -3.27 -28.78 9.99
C THR A 155 -4.23 -29.34 11.04
N ILE A 156 -4.09 -28.95 12.31
CA ILE A 156 -5.08 -29.27 13.36
C ILE A 156 -6.44 -28.68 13.00
N LEU A 157 -6.52 -27.38 12.67
CA LEU A 157 -7.80 -26.74 12.34
C LEU A 157 -8.57 -27.43 11.20
N LYS A 158 -7.85 -27.89 10.17
CA LYS A 158 -8.46 -28.56 9.01
C LYS A 158 -8.81 -30.03 9.27
N GLY A 159 -8.14 -30.67 10.23
CA GLY A 159 -8.20 -32.11 10.42
C GLY A 159 -9.11 -32.58 11.56
N ILE A 160 -9.53 -31.70 12.47
CA ILE A 160 -10.35 -32.11 13.61
C ILE A 160 -11.85 -32.06 13.33
N GLU A 161 -12.57 -33.01 13.94
CA GLU A 161 -14.03 -33.08 13.87
C GLU A 161 -14.74 -32.01 14.73
N HIS A 162 -14.10 -31.57 15.83
CA HIS A 162 -14.70 -30.64 16.80
C HIS A 162 -14.22 -29.20 16.60
N ALA A 163 -15.00 -28.40 15.86
CA ALA A 163 -14.78 -26.98 15.61
C ALA A 163 -14.34 -26.18 16.86
N ASP A 164 -14.98 -26.38 18.00
CA ASP A 164 -14.70 -25.60 19.22
C ASP A 164 -13.27 -25.73 19.73
N THR A 165 -12.68 -26.93 19.62
CA THR A 165 -11.29 -27.16 20.08
C THR A 165 -10.31 -26.48 19.12
N ALA A 166 -10.54 -26.55 17.82
CA ALA A 166 -9.75 -25.86 16.79
C ALA A 166 -9.75 -24.35 17.03
N ILE A 167 -10.94 -23.81 17.25
CA ILE A 167 -11.15 -22.39 17.48
C ILE A 167 -10.47 -21.95 18.79
N LYS A 168 -10.60 -22.72 19.87
CA LYS A 168 -9.90 -22.46 21.14
C LYS A 168 -8.38 -22.43 20.94
N ILE A 169 -7.83 -23.39 20.19
CA ILE A 169 -6.39 -23.43 19.88
C ILE A 169 -5.99 -22.18 19.11
N LEU A 170 -6.66 -21.86 18.01
CA LEU A 170 -6.31 -20.69 17.20
C LEU A 170 -6.43 -19.39 17.99
N ASP A 171 -7.52 -19.20 18.74
CA ASP A 171 -7.76 -18.03 19.59
C ASP A 171 -6.59 -17.77 20.56
N ALA A 172 -6.13 -18.82 21.26
CA ALA A 172 -5.01 -18.73 22.19
C ALA A 172 -3.69 -18.34 21.48
N PHE A 173 -3.45 -18.87 20.28
CA PHE A 173 -2.27 -18.51 19.49
C PHE A 173 -2.34 -17.07 18.99
N LEU A 174 -3.50 -16.62 18.51
CA LEU A 174 -3.69 -15.25 18.01
C LEU A 174 -3.57 -14.22 19.13
N GLN A 175 -4.23 -14.42 20.27
CA GLN A 175 -4.10 -13.52 21.43
C GLN A 175 -2.65 -13.33 21.87
N LYS A 176 -1.90 -14.43 22.02
CA LYS A 176 -0.48 -14.38 22.45
C LYS A 176 0.44 -13.83 21.35
N GLY A 177 0.17 -14.16 20.09
CA GLY A 177 0.96 -13.72 18.94
C GLY A 177 0.80 -12.22 18.69
N LEU A 178 -0.45 -11.80 18.49
CA LEU A 178 -0.86 -10.44 18.15
C LEU A 178 -0.88 -9.51 19.38
N GLY A 179 -0.70 -10.06 20.59
CA GLY A 179 -0.66 -9.27 21.81
C GLY A 179 -1.99 -8.59 22.15
N THR A 180 -3.10 -9.28 21.87
CA THR A 180 -4.45 -8.75 22.07
C THR A 180 -5.21 -9.54 23.13
N THR A 181 -6.15 -8.86 23.80
CA THR A 181 -7.12 -9.48 24.71
C THR A 181 -8.41 -9.90 23.99
N ARG A 182 -8.55 -9.55 22.71
CA ARG A 182 -9.70 -9.93 21.87
C ARG A 182 -9.86 -11.44 21.81
N SER A 183 -11.09 -11.91 21.93
CA SER A 183 -11.42 -13.29 21.53
C SER A 183 -11.80 -13.32 20.05
N TYR A 184 -11.20 -14.23 19.30
CA TYR A 184 -11.56 -14.57 17.93
C TYR A 184 -12.64 -15.65 17.87
N ARG A 185 -12.99 -16.24 19.02
CA ARG A 185 -14.12 -17.18 19.14
C ARG A 185 -15.43 -16.43 19.00
N ASN A 186 -15.55 -15.28 19.66
CA ASN A 186 -16.76 -14.48 19.73
C ASN A 186 -16.57 -13.15 18.99
N PRO A 187 -17.62 -12.58 18.39
CA PRO A 187 -17.52 -11.26 17.79
C PRO A 187 -17.39 -10.20 18.90
N GLU A 188 -16.60 -9.16 18.65
CA GLU A 188 -16.64 -7.96 19.49
C GLU A 188 -17.82 -7.07 19.09
N LEU A 189 -18.27 -6.23 20.02
CA LEU A 189 -19.38 -5.30 19.79
C LEU A 189 -18.90 -4.03 19.08
N CYS A 190 -17.63 -3.66 19.23
CA CYS A 190 -17.04 -2.46 18.65
C CYS A 190 -15.54 -2.69 18.40
N PRO A 191 -14.91 -1.89 17.51
CA PRO A 191 -13.45 -1.88 17.39
C PRO A 191 -12.79 -1.36 18.67
N GLN A 192 -11.48 -1.58 18.76
CA GLN A 192 -10.61 -1.06 19.81
C GLN A 192 -9.86 0.17 19.29
N PRO A 193 -9.33 1.04 20.18
CA PRO A 193 -8.41 2.09 19.78
C PRO A 193 -7.24 1.55 18.94
N VAL A 194 -6.86 2.30 17.90
CA VAL A 194 -5.77 1.91 17.01
C VAL A 194 -4.44 1.79 17.74
N GLY A 195 -3.57 0.90 17.28
CA GLY A 195 -2.24 0.70 17.86
C GLY A 195 -2.23 -0.06 19.19
N GLY A 196 -3.36 -0.64 19.61
CA GLY A 196 -3.47 -1.36 20.89
C GLY A 196 -2.77 -2.73 20.91
N GLY A 197 -2.62 -3.37 19.75
CA GLY A 197 -1.97 -4.67 19.59
C GLY A 197 -0.44 -4.61 19.54
N ARG A 198 0.19 -5.76 19.30
CA ARG A 198 1.62 -5.83 19.00
C ARG A 198 1.87 -5.48 17.53
N PRO A 199 2.80 -4.55 17.21
CA PRO A 199 3.11 -4.24 15.84
C PRO A 199 3.95 -5.35 15.17
N ASN A 200 3.98 -5.33 13.85
CA ASN A 200 4.89 -6.16 13.07
C ASN A 200 6.33 -5.58 13.04
N ALA A 201 7.23 -6.20 12.28
CA ALA A 201 8.63 -5.80 12.21
C ALA A 201 8.87 -4.42 11.56
N TRP A 202 7.85 -3.82 10.95
CA TRP A 202 7.87 -2.47 10.38
C TRP A 202 7.11 -1.45 11.24
N ASN A 203 6.79 -1.81 12.48
CA ASN A 203 6.00 -0.98 13.40
C ASN A 203 4.54 -0.74 12.95
N ILE A 204 3.99 -1.64 12.14
CA ILE A 204 2.61 -1.55 11.66
C ILE A 204 1.69 -2.38 12.55
N PHE A 205 0.61 -1.78 13.02
CA PHE A 205 -0.37 -2.34 13.93
C PHE A 205 -1.63 -2.83 13.21
N ASP A 206 -2.39 -3.65 13.94
CA ASP A 206 -3.77 -4.03 13.64
C ASP A 206 -4.01 -4.71 12.27
N MET A 207 -2.97 -5.26 11.66
CA MET A 207 -3.05 -5.99 10.38
C MET A 207 -3.92 -7.28 10.41
N HIS A 208 -4.44 -7.69 11.57
CA HIS A 208 -5.16 -8.95 11.77
C HIS A 208 -6.39 -8.77 12.70
N GLY A 209 -7.28 -7.87 12.34
CA GLY A 209 -8.52 -7.60 13.04
C GLY A 209 -8.83 -6.12 13.11
N ASN A 210 -9.58 -5.74 14.16
CA ASN A 210 -10.06 -4.39 14.40
C ASN A 210 -11.06 -3.92 13.33
N VAL A 211 -10.64 -3.51 12.14
CA VAL A 211 -11.55 -3.24 11.02
C VAL A 211 -11.04 -3.87 9.73
N PHE A 212 -11.97 -4.29 8.86
CA PHE A 212 -11.58 -4.57 7.48
C PHE A 212 -11.07 -3.29 6.83
N GLU A 213 -10.13 -3.42 5.89
CA GLU A 213 -9.53 -2.26 5.24
C GLU A 213 -9.70 -2.28 3.73
N TRP A 214 -10.10 -1.13 3.19
CA TRP A 214 -10.13 -0.90 1.76
C TRP A 214 -8.74 -1.01 1.13
N THR A 215 -8.64 -1.89 0.13
CA THR A 215 -7.49 -1.99 -0.77
C THR A 215 -7.97 -2.13 -2.21
N ILE A 216 -7.12 -1.76 -3.17
CA ILE A 216 -7.41 -1.95 -4.59
C ILE A 216 -6.89 -3.31 -5.04
N ALA A 217 -7.76 -4.08 -5.69
CA ALA A 217 -7.42 -5.34 -6.31
C ALA A 217 -6.61 -5.07 -7.59
N VAL A 218 -5.54 -5.83 -7.79
CA VAL A 218 -4.57 -5.57 -8.87
C VAL A 218 -4.20 -6.85 -9.59
N LYS A 219 -4.33 -6.87 -10.92
CA LYS A 219 -3.70 -7.91 -11.74
C LYS A 219 -2.32 -7.49 -12.20
N ASP A 220 -2.15 -6.23 -12.60
CA ASP A 220 -0.88 -5.59 -13.00
C ASP A 220 -0.77 -4.11 -12.59
N GLY A 221 0.43 -3.55 -12.67
CA GLY A 221 0.71 -2.19 -12.19
C GLY A 221 0.01 -1.06 -12.96
N SER A 222 -0.32 -1.24 -14.24
CA SER A 222 -0.98 -0.20 -15.05
C SER A 222 -2.45 -0.01 -14.67
N GLU A 223 -3.16 -1.12 -14.42
CA GLU A 223 -4.56 -1.11 -13.98
C GLU A 223 -4.73 -0.35 -12.64
N PHE A 224 -3.79 -0.52 -11.73
CA PHE A 224 -3.79 0.12 -10.42
C PHE A 224 -3.73 1.66 -10.50
N GLU A 225 -2.89 2.19 -11.39
CA GLU A 225 -2.73 3.63 -11.59
C GLU A 225 -4.00 4.27 -12.14
N GLU A 226 -4.63 3.60 -13.12
CA GLU A 226 -5.88 4.06 -13.74
C GLU A 226 -7.03 4.09 -12.73
N ILE A 227 -7.20 3.03 -11.94
CA ILE A 227 -8.24 2.96 -10.91
C ILE A 227 -8.04 4.05 -9.86
N THR A 228 -6.80 4.23 -9.40
CA THR A 228 -6.48 5.26 -8.41
C THR A 228 -6.81 6.65 -8.96
N ALA A 229 -6.46 6.93 -10.22
CA ALA A 229 -6.79 8.21 -10.86
C ALA A 229 -8.31 8.44 -11.00
N LYS A 230 -9.10 7.40 -11.31
CA LYS A 230 -10.57 7.47 -11.36
C LYS A 230 -11.18 7.76 -9.98
N LEU A 231 -10.65 7.16 -8.93
CA LEU A 231 -11.09 7.44 -7.56
C LEU A 231 -10.75 8.89 -7.14
N GLU A 232 -9.61 9.42 -7.60
CA GLU A 232 -9.18 10.80 -7.33
C GLU A 232 -9.98 11.85 -8.11
N SER A 233 -10.58 11.50 -9.26
CA SER A 233 -11.26 12.47 -10.15
C SER A 233 -12.68 12.86 -9.71
N ASN A 234 -13.19 12.29 -8.62
CA ASN A 234 -14.59 12.39 -8.17
C ASN A 234 -15.63 11.91 -9.21
N ASP A 235 -15.21 11.21 -10.26
CA ASP A 235 -16.12 10.56 -11.21
C ASP A 235 -16.57 9.20 -10.69
N HIS A 236 -17.39 9.23 -9.65
CA HIS A 236 -17.89 7.99 -9.03
C HIS A 236 -18.73 7.16 -10.02
N ALA A 237 -19.43 7.82 -10.95
CA ALA A 237 -20.30 7.15 -11.90
C ALA A 237 -19.54 6.21 -12.84
N SER A 238 -18.37 6.63 -13.35
CA SER A 238 -17.56 5.74 -14.20
C SER A 238 -16.96 4.57 -13.43
N VAL A 239 -16.59 4.77 -12.16
CA VAL A 239 -16.14 3.69 -11.27
C VAL A 239 -17.26 2.70 -11.01
N LEU A 240 -18.47 3.17 -10.69
CA LEU A 240 -19.63 2.32 -10.39
C LEU A 240 -20.15 1.56 -11.62
N ALA A 241 -19.97 2.12 -12.81
CA ALA A 241 -20.32 1.44 -14.07
C ALA A 241 -19.38 0.27 -14.41
N ASP A 242 -18.19 0.19 -13.80
CA ASP A 242 -17.25 -0.91 -14.02
C ASP A 242 -17.70 -2.16 -13.24
N ASN A 243 -17.76 -3.31 -13.92
CA ASN A 243 -18.09 -4.60 -13.29
C ASN A 243 -16.86 -5.48 -13.04
N SER A 244 -15.66 -4.92 -13.25
CA SER A 244 -14.41 -5.59 -12.92
C SER A 244 -14.26 -5.70 -11.40
N PRO A 245 -13.62 -6.75 -10.88
CA PRO A 245 -13.46 -6.92 -9.43
C PRO A 245 -12.29 -6.05 -8.93
N LEU A 246 -12.57 -4.77 -8.71
CA LEU A 246 -11.58 -3.72 -8.44
C LEU A 246 -11.19 -3.57 -6.97
N PHE A 247 -12.00 -4.05 -6.03
CA PHE A 247 -11.83 -3.73 -4.60
C PHE A 247 -11.65 -4.96 -3.73
N PHE A 248 -10.92 -4.82 -2.64
CA PHE A 248 -10.58 -5.93 -1.78
C PHE A 248 -10.51 -5.48 -0.32
N LEU A 249 -11.18 -6.20 0.58
CA LEU A 249 -11.20 -5.90 2.01
C LEU A 249 -10.20 -6.76 2.77
N ALA A 250 -9.12 -6.16 3.29
CA ALA A 250 -8.04 -6.89 3.96
C ALA A 250 -8.19 -6.92 5.49
N GLY A 251 -7.45 -7.82 6.15
CA GLY A 251 -7.17 -7.78 7.61
C GLY A 251 -8.22 -8.39 8.54
N GLY A 252 -9.50 -8.36 8.19
CA GLY A 252 -10.59 -8.85 9.05
C GLY A 252 -11.13 -7.83 10.04
N GLY A 253 -12.40 -7.95 10.44
CA GLY A 253 -13.07 -7.00 11.35
C GLY A 253 -13.21 -7.45 12.81
N TYR A 254 -13.53 -6.52 13.71
CA TYR A 254 -13.83 -6.75 15.13
C TYR A 254 -15.05 -7.68 15.35
N ASN A 255 -16.05 -7.55 14.49
CA ASN A 255 -17.29 -8.33 14.49
C ASN A 255 -17.10 -9.76 13.93
N HIS A 256 -15.88 -10.11 13.51
CA HIS A 256 -15.57 -11.43 12.99
C HIS A 256 -15.50 -12.48 14.12
N SER A 257 -16.10 -13.65 13.89
CA SER A 257 -16.16 -14.76 14.85
C SER A 257 -15.97 -16.11 14.16
N LEU A 258 -15.06 -16.91 14.69
CA LEU A 258 -14.78 -18.25 14.16
C LEU A 258 -15.77 -19.31 14.64
N ALA A 259 -16.57 -19.03 15.69
CA ALA A 259 -17.56 -19.97 16.23
C ALA A 259 -18.67 -20.36 15.24
N ARG A 260 -19.01 -19.46 14.30
CA ARG A 260 -20.07 -19.73 13.30
C ARG A 260 -19.56 -20.59 12.15
N LYS A 261 -18.39 -20.24 11.61
CA LYS A 261 -17.77 -20.91 10.47
C LYS A 261 -16.27 -21.01 10.73
N PRO A 262 -15.77 -22.15 11.22
CA PRO A 262 -14.36 -22.30 11.59
C PRO A 262 -13.41 -22.00 10.43
N ALA A 263 -13.81 -22.29 9.19
CA ALA A 263 -13.04 -22.04 7.97
C ALA A 263 -12.81 -20.55 7.67
N ASP A 264 -13.55 -19.65 8.31
CA ASP A 264 -13.46 -18.20 8.09
C ASP A 264 -12.16 -17.59 8.63
N TRP A 265 -11.30 -18.36 9.31
CA TRP A 265 -9.98 -17.91 9.77
C TRP A 265 -9.12 -17.33 8.63
N VAL A 266 -9.33 -17.78 7.38
CA VAL A 266 -8.63 -17.26 6.19
C VAL A 266 -8.82 -15.75 6.04
N LYS A 267 -9.99 -15.22 6.45
CA LYS A 267 -10.34 -13.79 6.36
C LYS A 267 -9.50 -12.92 7.29
N LEU A 268 -8.96 -13.49 8.37
CA LEU A 268 -8.07 -12.81 9.32
C LEU A 268 -6.59 -12.86 8.89
N THR A 269 -6.25 -13.66 7.88
CA THR A 269 -4.85 -13.88 7.50
C THR A 269 -4.29 -12.71 6.71
N THR A 270 -2.99 -12.74 6.44
CA THR A 270 -2.34 -11.83 5.51
C THR A 270 -3.00 -11.85 4.13
N TRP A 271 -3.58 -12.97 3.70
CA TRP A 271 -4.30 -13.04 2.43
C TRP A 271 -5.71 -12.47 2.51
N GLY A 272 -6.17 -12.12 3.71
CA GLY A 272 -7.56 -11.99 4.10
C GLY A 272 -8.38 -11.18 3.11
N GLY A 273 -9.57 -11.70 2.81
CA GLY A 273 -10.60 -11.10 1.97
C GLY A 273 -11.92 -11.71 2.41
N GLU A 274 -12.90 -10.88 2.72
CA GLU A 274 -14.18 -11.37 3.25
C GLU A 274 -14.93 -12.22 2.22
N ARG A 275 -14.91 -11.82 0.94
CA ARG A 275 -15.40 -12.66 -0.15
C ARG A 275 -14.43 -13.81 -0.37
N LEU A 276 -14.94 -15.02 -0.18
CA LEU A 276 -14.25 -16.25 -0.51
C LEU A 276 -14.87 -16.86 -1.78
N ALA A 277 -14.04 -17.20 -2.74
CA ALA A 277 -14.44 -18.00 -3.89
C ALA A 277 -14.82 -19.43 -3.46
N SER A 278 -15.33 -20.24 -4.38
CA SER A 278 -15.79 -21.62 -4.11
C SER A 278 -14.70 -22.55 -3.58
N ASP A 279 -13.42 -22.22 -3.82
CA ASP A 279 -12.24 -22.93 -3.32
C ASP A 279 -11.69 -22.36 -2.00
N ASN A 280 -12.43 -21.44 -1.36
CA ASN A 280 -12.05 -20.68 -0.17
C ASN A 280 -10.85 -19.74 -0.35
N THR A 281 -10.54 -19.34 -1.59
CA THR A 281 -9.57 -18.28 -1.84
C THR A 281 -10.20 -16.90 -1.72
N PRO A 282 -9.52 -15.92 -1.11
CA PRO A 282 -9.97 -14.53 -1.10
C PRO A 282 -10.17 -13.99 -2.52
N ALA A 283 -11.31 -13.35 -2.75
CA ALA A 283 -11.70 -12.79 -4.04
C ALA A 283 -12.06 -11.30 -3.91
N PRO A 284 -11.80 -10.48 -4.94
CA PRO A 284 -12.18 -9.08 -4.94
C PRO A 284 -13.67 -8.87 -5.25
N TYR A 285 -14.16 -7.66 -4.98
CA TYR A 285 -15.51 -7.15 -5.24
C TYR A 285 -15.52 -6.23 -6.44
N SER A 286 -16.58 -6.26 -7.23
CA SER A 286 -16.85 -5.22 -8.22
C SER A 286 -17.52 -3.99 -7.57
N PRO A 287 -17.41 -2.81 -8.18
CA PRO A 287 -18.13 -1.61 -7.77
C PRO A 287 -19.66 -1.82 -7.63
N GLN A 288 -20.27 -2.57 -8.57
CA GLN A 288 -21.71 -2.86 -8.57
C GLN A 288 -22.14 -3.66 -7.34
N GLU A 289 -21.35 -4.67 -6.95
CA GLU A 289 -21.60 -5.47 -5.74
C GLU A 289 -21.49 -4.64 -4.45
N ILE A 290 -20.73 -3.55 -4.47
CA ILE A 290 -20.61 -2.63 -3.33
C ILE A 290 -21.83 -1.71 -3.23
N GLU A 291 -22.36 -1.24 -4.37
CA GLU A 291 -23.46 -0.26 -4.40
C GLU A 291 -24.83 -0.92 -4.28
N GLU A 292 -25.12 -1.95 -5.08
CA GLU A 292 -26.45 -2.54 -5.17
C GLU A 292 -26.80 -3.40 -3.95
N ASP A 293 -25.83 -4.17 -3.45
CA ASP A 293 -26.05 -5.12 -2.37
C ASP A 293 -25.48 -4.64 -1.02
N ASN A 294 -24.83 -3.47 -0.98
CA ASN A 294 -24.16 -2.90 0.20
C ASN A 294 -23.19 -3.89 0.89
N VAL A 295 -22.73 -4.93 0.17
CA VAL A 295 -22.09 -6.13 0.76
C VAL A 295 -20.83 -5.75 1.51
N ALA A 296 -20.03 -4.85 0.95
CA ALA A 296 -18.81 -4.43 1.61
C ALA A 296 -19.08 -3.58 2.85
N GLN A 297 -20.17 -2.80 2.88
CA GLN A 297 -20.49 -1.91 4.00
C GLN A 297 -21.04 -2.66 5.21
N ASP A 298 -21.64 -3.84 5.02
CA ASP A 298 -22.02 -4.72 6.13
C ASP A 298 -20.83 -5.10 7.03
N PHE A 299 -19.61 -5.01 6.50
CA PHE A 299 -18.37 -5.26 7.23
C PHE A 299 -17.79 -4.02 7.89
N SER A 300 -18.43 -2.85 7.72
CA SER A 300 -18.01 -1.55 8.26
C SER A 300 -16.51 -1.30 8.07
N PRO A 301 -16.02 -1.26 6.82
CA PRO A 301 -14.60 -1.15 6.55
C PRO A 301 -14.06 0.23 6.94
N GLY A 302 -12.83 0.23 7.45
CA GLY A 302 -11.95 1.38 7.54
C GLY A 302 -10.95 1.38 6.38
N PHE A 303 -9.85 2.08 6.56
CA PHE A 303 -8.77 2.13 5.59
C PHE A 303 -7.47 2.59 6.23
N ARG A 304 -6.37 2.43 5.49
CA ARG A 304 -5.09 3.07 5.74
C ARG A 304 -4.55 3.67 4.45
N VAL A 305 -3.62 4.61 4.57
CA VAL A 305 -3.07 5.34 3.44
C VAL A 305 -1.65 4.89 3.13
N VAL A 306 -1.35 4.79 1.83
CA VAL A 306 0.01 4.66 1.28
C VAL A 306 0.48 6.02 0.78
N LEU A 307 1.75 6.31 1.04
CA LEU A 307 2.48 7.44 0.47
C LEU A 307 3.54 6.91 -0.50
N GLU A 308 3.46 7.33 -1.75
CA GLU A 308 4.45 7.07 -2.80
C GLU A 308 5.21 8.36 -3.13
N ARG A 309 6.52 8.24 -3.33
CA ARG A 309 7.35 9.33 -3.85
C ARG A 309 7.36 9.21 -5.37
N VAL A 310 7.01 10.28 -6.07
CA VAL A 310 6.93 10.29 -7.54
C VAL A 310 7.71 11.46 -8.11
N LEU A 311 8.14 11.34 -9.37
CA LEU A 311 8.81 12.43 -10.06
C LEU A 311 7.84 13.58 -10.26
N ALA A 312 8.19 14.76 -9.78
CA ALA A 312 7.30 15.92 -9.81
C ALA A 312 7.02 16.37 -11.25
N SER A 313 5.80 16.85 -11.54
CA SER A 313 5.45 17.26 -12.92
C SER A 313 6.32 18.40 -13.46
N HIS A 314 6.88 19.24 -12.58
CA HIS A 314 7.78 20.36 -12.92
C HIS A 314 9.27 20.00 -12.81
N TRP A 315 9.64 18.73 -12.66
CA TRP A 315 11.03 18.31 -12.43
C TRP A 315 12.02 18.89 -13.46
N LEU A 316 11.62 18.98 -14.74
CA LEU A 316 12.46 19.49 -15.80
C LEU A 316 12.79 20.98 -15.63
N LEU A 317 11.91 21.75 -14.97
CA LEU A 317 12.20 23.15 -14.61
C LEU A 317 13.33 23.24 -13.59
N VAL A 318 13.44 22.28 -12.66
CA VAL A 318 14.54 22.20 -11.71
C VAL A 318 15.85 21.97 -12.47
N ILE A 319 15.86 21.00 -13.40
CA ILE A 319 17.04 20.71 -14.23
C ILE A 319 17.46 21.92 -15.06
N ARG A 320 16.51 22.58 -15.74
CA ARG A 320 16.77 23.79 -16.52
C ARG A 320 17.36 24.91 -15.68
N LYS A 321 16.85 25.11 -14.46
CA LYS A 321 17.37 26.12 -13.54
C LYS A 321 18.82 25.81 -13.16
N THR A 322 19.09 24.58 -12.73
CA THR A 322 20.43 24.11 -12.35
C THR A 322 21.42 24.22 -13.51
N ALA A 323 21.02 23.85 -14.73
CA ALA A 323 21.93 23.84 -15.88
C ALA A 323 22.17 25.24 -16.48
N LEU A 324 21.14 26.09 -16.57
CA LEU A 324 21.18 27.27 -17.43
C LEU A 324 20.87 28.59 -16.72
N LEU A 325 20.01 28.58 -15.70
CA LEU A 325 19.46 29.79 -15.07
C LEU A 325 20.10 30.12 -13.72
N ASN A 326 21.30 29.61 -13.43
CA ASN A 326 22.07 30.07 -12.29
C ASN A 326 22.50 31.52 -12.55
N ASP A 327 21.84 32.47 -11.87
CA ASP A 327 22.08 33.92 -11.98
C ASP A 327 23.45 34.37 -11.42
N ASN A 328 24.19 33.45 -10.79
CA ASN A 328 25.53 33.70 -10.27
C ASN A 328 26.59 33.21 -11.27
N ASP A 329 27.23 34.12 -11.99
CA ASP A 329 28.43 33.89 -12.83
C ASP A 329 29.65 33.33 -12.05
N GLN A 330 29.48 32.99 -10.77
CA GLN A 330 30.52 32.44 -9.88
C GLN A 330 30.35 30.94 -9.57
N VAL A 331 29.24 30.31 -9.97
CA VAL A 331 29.06 28.86 -9.73
C VAL A 331 29.95 28.12 -10.71
N ALA A 332 30.96 27.39 -10.21
CA ALA A 332 31.85 26.64 -11.07
C ALA A 332 31.09 25.51 -11.78
N PHE A 333 31.39 25.27 -13.06
CA PHE A 333 30.78 24.17 -13.82
C PHE A 333 30.81 22.81 -13.10
N ASN A 334 31.89 22.52 -12.35
CA ASN A 334 32.00 21.31 -11.55
C ASN A 334 30.88 21.17 -10.50
N GLU A 335 30.41 22.28 -9.93
CA GLU A 335 29.28 22.29 -8.98
C GLU A 335 27.96 22.04 -9.70
N ILE A 336 27.75 22.63 -10.88
CA ILE A 336 26.57 22.37 -11.73
C ILE A 336 26.51 20.87 -12.07
N ARG A 337 27.63 20.30 -12.51
CA ARG A 337 27.74 18.89 -12.84
C ARG A 337 27.44 17.99 -11.65
N GLN A 338 27.98 18.32 -10.48
CA GLN A 338 27.70 17.58 -9.24
C GLN A 338 26.21 17.63 -8.87
N GLN A 339 25.54 18.78 -9.06
CA GLN A 339 24.11 18.91 -8.82
C GLN A 339 23.29 18.10 -9.83
N LEU A 340 23.63 18.15 -11.12
CA LEU A 340 22.98 17.34 -12.16
C LEU A 340 23.17 15.84 -11.92
N ASP A 341 24.33 15.39 -11.45
CA ASP A 341 24.57 14.00 -11.05
C ASP A 341 23.71 13.56 -9.86
N GLN A 342 23.49 14.45 -8.89
CA GLN A 342 22.57 14.19 -7.77
C GLN A 342 21.12 14.12 -8.25
N HIS A 343 20.71 15.07 -9.10
CA HIS A 343 19.39 15.09 -9.70
C HIS A 343 19.12 13.84 -10.55
N ARG A 344 20.10 13.37 -11.33
CA ARG A 344 20.02 12.15 -12.12
C ARG A 344 19.71 10.93 -11.25
N LYS A 345 20.40 10.78 -10.11
CA LYS A 345 20.15 9.69 -9.15
C LYS A 345 18.74 9.79 -8.56
N GLN A 346 18.33 10.98 -8.15
CA GLN A 346 17.00 11.20 -7.60
C GLN A 346 15.89 10.93 -8.64
N ILE A 347 16.07 11.37 -9.88
CA ILE A 347 15.13 11.10 -10.98
C ILE A 347 15.05 9.60 -11.25
N ALA A 348 16.18 8.89 -11.28
CA ALA A 348 16.19 7.44 -11.49
C ALA A 348 15.44 6.66 -10.39
N GLU A 349 15.41 7.19 -9.15
CA GLU A 349 14.61 6.62 -8.06
C GLU A 349 13.11 6.92 -8.18
N LEU A 350 12.73 8.07 -8.76
CA LEU A 350 11.35 8.59 -8.76
C LEU A 350 10.61 8.36 -10.07
N ALA A 351 11.33 8.19 -11.18
CA ALA A 351 10.74 8.06 -12.50
C ALA A 351 10.09 6.68 -12.69
N PRO A 352 8.97 6.60 -13.44
CA PRO A 352 8.43 5.32 -13.87
C PRO A 352 9.48 4.50 -14.63
N PRO A 353 9.54 3.16 -14.46
CA PRO A 353 10.51 2.33 -15.16
C PRO A 353 10.49 2.50 -16.70
N THR A 354 9.31 2.76 -17.26
CA THR A 354 9.10 3.01 -18.70
C THR A 354 9.64 4.35 -19.20
N LYS A 355 10.05 5.25 -18.29
CA LYS A 355 10.51 6.61 -18.58
C LYS A 355 11.98 6.85 -18.16
N LEU A 356 12.69 5.82 -17.69
CA LEU A 356 14.07 5.97 -17.18
C LEU A 356 15.03 6.45 -18.27
N ASP A 357 14.99 5.86 -19.46
CA ASP A 357 15.89 6.24 -20.56
C ASP A 357 15.60 7.67 -21.06
N GLU A 358 14.32 8.01 -21.23
CA GLU A 358 13.87 9.34 -21.63
C GLU A 358 14.29 10.42 -20.62
N THR A 359 14.05 10.18 -19.33
CA THR A 359 14.40 11.13 -18.27
C THR A 359 15.92 11.29 -18.12
N ALA A 360 16.69 10.21 -18.28
CA ALA A 360 18.16 10.28 -18.29
C ALA A 360 18.69 11.08 -19.48
N ALA A 361 18.15 10.84 -20.69
CA ALA A 361 18.54 11.56 -21.90
C ALA A 361 18.23 13.07 -21.80
N LEU A 362 17.10 13.44 -21.19
CA LEU A 362 16.77 14.85 -20.93
C LEU A 362 17.78 15.52 -19.98
N VAL A 363 18.22 14.83 -18.91
CA VAL A 363 19.24 15.37 -18.01
C VAL A 363 20.58 15.55 -18.75
N ASP A 364 20.99 14.55 -19.54
CA ASP A 364 22.21 14.62 -20.37
C ASP A 364 22.15 15.79 -21.37
N TYR A 365 21.01 15.99 -22.02
CA TYR A 365 20.80 17.10 -22.96
C TYR A 365 21.05 18.46 -22.28
N TYR A 366 20.53 18.67 -21.06
CA TYR A 366 20.76 19.91 -20.32
C TYR A 366 22.19 20.03 -19.76
N GLU A 367 22.87 18.92 -19.44
CA GLU A 367 24.31 18.92 -19.12
C GLU A 367 25.15 19.38 -20.33
N GLY A 368 24.80 18.93 -21.54
CA GLY A 368 25.42 19.39 -22.78
C GLY A 368 25.24 20.89 -23.03
N LEU A 369 24.04 21.42 -22.79
CA LEU A 369 23.80 22.87 -22.89
C LEU A 369 24.60 23.68 -21.84
N ALA A 370 24.77 23.14 -20.62
CA ALA A 370 25.61 23.76 -19.60
C ALA A 370 27.10 23.78 -20.02
N LEU A 371 27.60 22.69 -20.60
CA LEU A 371 28.97 22.63 -21.16
C LEU A 371 29.21 23.70 -22.23
N GLN A 372 28.24 23.89 -23.13
CA GLN A 372 28.31 24.90 -24.17
C GLN A 372 28.36 26.31 -23.57
N LYS A 373 27.52 26.60 -22.56
CA LYS A 373 27.51 27.89 -21.84
C LYS A 373 28.87 28.21 -21.20
N GLU A 374 29.57 27.19 -20.71
CA GLU A 374 30.89 27.30 -20.07
C GLU A 374 32.07 27.31 -21.05
N GLY A 375 31.79 27.29 -22.36
CA GLY A 375 32.81 27.36 -23.41
C GLY A 375 33.40 26.01 -23.84
N GLN A 376 32.90 24.88 -23.30
CA GLN A 376 33.24 23.53 -23.76
C GLN A 376 32.35 23.13 -24.94
N ILE A 377 32.45 23.89 -26.04
CA ILE A 377 31.50 23.84 -27.17
C ILE A 377 31.47 22.45 -27.82
N THR A 378 32.62 21.86 -28.12
CA THR A 378 32.69 20.56 -28.84
C THR A 378 32.03 19.45 -28.04
N ASP A 379 32.40 19.31 -26.76
CA ASP A 379 31.85 18.27 -25.88
C ASP A 379 30.35 18.49 -25.63
N GLY A 380 29.93 19.75 -25.47
CA GLY A 380 28.52 20.13 -25.33
C GLY A 380 27.71 19.74 -26.56
N VAL A 381 28.16 20.11 -27.77
CA VAL A 381 27.48 19.82 -29.04
C VAL A 381 27.36 18.31 -29.27
N GLU A 382 28.42 17.53 -29.01
CA GLU A 382 28.38 16.07 -29.17
C GLU A 382 27.30 15.43 -28.28
N ILE A 383 27.23 15.85 -27.01
CA ILE A 383 26.21 15.37 -26.07
C ILE A 383 24.82 15.80 -26.53
N ILE A 384 24.62 17.09 -26.86
CA ILE A 384 23.32 17.62 -27.28
C ILE A 384 22.80 16.86 -28.50
N GLN A 385 23.62 16.69 -29.55
CA GLN A 385 23.24 15.99 -30.77
C GLN A 385 22.85 14.54 -30.48
N LYS A 386 23.69 13.81 -29.74
CA LYS A 386 23.43 12.41 -29.38
C LYS A 386 22.11 12.25 -28.63
N GLN A 387 21.84 13.12 -27.65
CA GLN A 387 20.63 13.01 -26.84
C GLN A 387 19.39 13.52 -27.58
N ALA A 388 19.52 14.56 -28.42
CA ALA A 388 18.43 15.02 -29.29
C ALA A 388 17.97 13.91 -30.24
N GLU A 389 18.90 13.12 -30.80
CA GLU A 389 18.56 11.95 -31.63
C GLU A 389 17.80 10.87 -30.86
N ALA A 390 18.21 10.60 -29.62
CA ALA A 390 17.51 9.64 -28.75
C ALA A 390 16.10 10.15 -28.38
N LEU A 391 15.98 11.43 -28.03
CA LEU A 391 14.72 12.06 -27.61
C LEU A 391 13.76 12.27 -28.78
N ALA A 392 14.24 12.46 -30.01
CA ALA A 392 13.43 12.60 -31.23
C ALA A 392 12.53 11.39 -31.50
N GLN A 393 12.87 10.22 -30.96
CA GLN A 393 12.04 9.01 -31.05
C GLN A 393 10.78 9.10 -30.18
N VAL A 394 10.77 9.99 -29.19
CA VAL A 394 9.74 10.08 -28.15
C VAL A 394 9.02 11.44 -28.16
N ASP A 395 9.73 12.51 -28.51
CA ASP A 395 9.20 13.86 -28.67
C ASP A 395 9.73 14.50 -29.98
N PRO A 396 8.85 14.71 -30.98
CA PRO A 396 9.21 15.31 -32.27
C PRO A 396 9.84 16.70 -32.18
N TYR A 397 9.67 17.42 -31.07
CA TYR A 397 10.34 18.71 -30.85
C TYR A 397 11.86 18.61 -30.99
N PHE A 398 12.47 17.52 -30.53
CA PHE A 398 13.92 17.32 -30.61
C PHE A 398 14.44 17.04 -32.03
N SER A 399 13.56 16.60 -32.95
CA SER A 399 13.89 16.50 -34.37
C SER A 399 14.12 17.88 -35.00
N TYR A 400 13.35 18.89 -34.57
CA TYR A 400 13.46 20.26 -35.08
C TYR A 400 14.69 20.98 -34.53
N LEU A 401 15.10 20.66 -33.30
CA LEU A 401 16.34 21.18 -32.72
C LEU A 401 17.58 20.72 -33.48
N LYS A 402 17.56 19.50 -34.01
CA LYS A 402 18.64 18.98 -34.85
C LYS A 402 18.79 19.80 -36.14
N GLU A 403 17.69 20.10 -36.82
CA GLU A 403 17.69 20.92 -38.05
C GLU A 403 18.27 22.33 -37.78
N LEU A 404 17.94 22.94 -36.64
CA LEU A 404 18.47 24.25 -36.24
C LEU A 404 19.98 24.21 -35.91
N MET A 405 20.48 23.12 -35.33
CA MET A 405 21.89 23.00 -34.96
C MET A 405 22.81 22.67 -36.14
N ASP A 406 22.30 21.99 -37.16
CA ASP A 406 23.03 21.71 -38.39
C ASP A 406 23.19 22.97 -39.27
N ASP A 407 22.25 23.93 -39.17
CA ASP A 407 22.27 25.20 -39.92
C ASP A 407 23.17 26.29 -39.29
N ASP A 408 23.43 26.26 -37.97
CA ASP A 408 24.25 27.25 -37.24
C ASP A 408 25.75 26.85 -37.09
N LEU A 409 26.16 25.75 -37.73
CA LEU A 409 27.56 25.27 -37.77
C LEU A 409 28.33 25.65 -39.06
N GLU A 410 27.70 26.38 -39.99
CA GLU A 410 28.35 27.11 -41.11
C GLU A 410 28.62 28.58 -40.75
#